data_AF-A0A3N5FKY2-F1
#
_entry.id   AF-A0A3N5FKY2-F1
#
_cell.length_a   1.000
_cell.length_b   1.000
_cell.length_c   1.000
_cell.angle_alpha   90.00
_cell.angle_beta   90.00
_cell.angle_gamma   90.00
#
_symmetry.space_group_name_H-M   'P 1'
#
loop_
_entity.id
_entity.type
_entity.pdbx_description
1 polymer ?
#
loop_
_entity_poly.entity_id
_entity_poly.type
_entity_poly.pdbx_seq_one_letter_code
_entity_poly.pdbx_strand_id
1 'polypeptide(L)'
;MKHATTAVFLLLAGCATHSLEDYKWTVECPQTVDKGTEFHLTVKTVRAAVAGAESAEADAIEGVPYHYQIHWTGGTSAPLRHAAFTGEPIKIRARMVPGPATILITALNREGLDAKVQETKIEVK
;
A
#
# COMPACT_ATOMS: atom_id res chain seq x y z
N MET A 1 -5.08 -5.36 57.85
CA MET A 1 -4.56 -5.93 56.59
C MET A 1 -5.54 -5.55 55.49
N LYS A 2 -5.16 -4.65 54.57
CA LYS A 2 -6.04 -4.14 53.51
C LYS A 2 -5.56 -4.72 52.18
N HIS A 3 -6.38 -5.56 51.55
CA HIS A 3 -6.12 -6.05 50.19
C HIS A 3 -6.52 -4.95 49.20
N ALA A 4 -5.54 -4.41 48.48
CA ALA A 4 -5.79 -3.58 47.32
C ALA A 4 -5.76 -4.49 46.09
N THR A 5 -6.94 -4.82 45.59
CA THR A 5 -7.11 -5.56 44.33
C THR A 5 -6.91 -4.56 43.19
N THR A 6 -5.71 -4.50 42.63
CA THR A 6 -5.43 -3.68 41.45
C THR A 6 -6.09 -4.31 40.23
N ALA A 7 -7.16 -3.68 39.73
CA ALA A 7 -7.78 -4.04 38.47
C ALA A 7 -6.80 -3.75 37.31
N VAL A 8 -6.43 -4.78 36.58
CA VAL A 8 -5.72 -4.66 35.31
C VAL A 8 -6.74 -4.19 34.27
N PHE A 9 -6.75 -2.89 33.98
CA PHE A 9 -7.46 -2.34 32.82
C PHE A 9 -6.63 -2.66 31.56
N LEU A 10 -6.92 -3.78 30.91
CA LEU A 10 -6.43 -4.08 29.57
C LEU A 10 -7.13 -3.10 28.61
N LEU A 11 -6.44 -2.02 28.23
CA LEU A 11 -6.84 -1.20 27.09
C LEU A 11 -6.72 -2.06 25.83
N LEU A 12 -7.86 -2.53 25.32
CA LEU A 12 -8.00 -3.04 23.98
C LEU A 12 -7.56 -1.93 23.02
N ALA A 13 -6.34 -2.03 22.51
CA ALA A 13 -5.89 -1.24 21.37
C ALA A 13 -6.93 -1.43 20.26
N GLY A 14 -7.65 -0.37 19.91
CA GLY A 14 -8.60 -0.41 18.83
C GLY A 14 -7.89 -0.87 17.56
N CYS A 15 -8.35 -1.98 16.98
CA CYS A 15 -8.03 -2.27 15.58
C CYS A 15 -8.58 -1.11 14.77
N ALA A 16 -7.72 -0.17 14.36
CA ALA A 16 -8.08 0.81 13.36
C ALA A 16 -8.42 0.03 12.09
N THR A 17 -9.72 -0.04 11.75
CA THR A 17 -10.16 -0.64 10.51
C THR A 17 -9.75 0.29 9.37
N HIS A 18 -8.66 -0.05 8.69
CA HIS A 18 -8.20 0.67 7.51
C HIS A 18 -9.02 0.22 6.30
N SER A 19 -9.94 1.06 5.82
CA SER A 19 -10.69 0.80 4.60
C SER A 19 -10.17 1.63 3.45
N LEU A 20 -10.07 1.05 2.25
CA LEU A 20 -9.51 1.76 1.09
C LEU A 20 -10.21 3.07 0.75
N GLU A 21 -11.51 3.19 1.02
CA GLU A 21 -12.37 4.34 0.72
C GLU A 21 -12.06 5.57 1.59
N ASP A 22 -11.39 5.35 2.72
CA ASP A 22 -11.03 6.42 3.65
C ASP A 22 -9.77 7.19 3.17
N TYR A 23 -9.16 6.75 2.06
CA TYR A 23 -7.89 7.24 1.57
C TYR A 23 -7.90 7.56 0.07
N LYS A 24 -7.10 8.54 -0.32
CA LYS A 24 -6.63 8.72 -1.70
C LYS A 24 -5.23 8.12 -1.81
N TRP A 25 -4.99 7.33 -2.86
CA TRP A 25 -3.79 6.52 -3.02
C TRP A 25 -2.91 7.04 -4.16
N THR A 26 -1.62 7.19 -3.92
CA THR A 26 -0.62 7.52 -4.93
C THR A 26 0.52 6.51 -4.90
N VAL A 27 1.16 6.34 -6.06
CA VAL A 27 2.29 5.43 -6.23
C VAL A 27 3.44 6.23 -6.81
N GLU A 28 4.59 6.16 -6.15
CA GLU A 28 5.85 6.72 -6.61
C GLU A 28 6.75 5.58 -7.06
N CYS A 29 7.09 5.58 -8.35
CA CYS A 29 8.03 4.64 -8.94
C CYS A 29 8.68 5.27 -10.18
N PRO A 30 9.89 4.87 -10.56
CA PRO A 30 10.48 5.30 -11.83
C PRO A 30 9.64 4.78 -13.00
N GLN A 31 9.51 5.59 -14.05
CA GLN A 31 8.81 5.18 -15.28
C GLN A 31 9.64 4.26 -16.17
N THR A 32 10.96 4.26 -16.00
CA THR A 32 11.88 3.43 -16.79
C THR A 32 13.00 2.92 -15.89
N VAL A 33 13.36 1.65 -16.04
CA VAL A 33 14.40 0.97 -15.24
C VAL A 33 15.27 0.10 -16.14
N ASP A 34 16.56 0.00 -15.82
CA ASP A 34 17.46 -0.88 -16.56
C ASP A 34 17.25 -2.34 -16.13
N LYS A 35 17.29 -3.27 -17.07
CA LYS A 35 17.14 -4.71 -16.79
C LYS A 35 18.10 -5.19 -15.68
N GLY A 36 17.57 -5.99 -14.76
CA GLY A 36 18.32 -6.58 -13.65
C GLY A 36 18.71 -5.63 -12.51
N THR A 37 18.42 -4.33 -12.62
CA THR A 37 18.70 -3.32 -11.59
C THR A 37 17.62 -3.26 -10.53
N GLU A 38 17.97 -2.71 -9.36
CA GLU A 38 17.01 -2.44 -8.29
C GLU A 38 16.40 -1.05 -8.45
N PHE A 39 15.11 -0.94 -8.14
CA PHE A 39 14.40 0.33 -8.04
C PHE A 39 13.47 0.33 -6.83
N HIS A 40 12.98 1.52 -6.48
CA HIS A 40 12.08 1.71 -5.36
C HIS A 40 10.65 1.95 -5.83
N LEU A 41 9.72 1.35 -5.10
CA LEU A 41 8.28 1.60 -5.16
C LEU A 41 7.84 2.10 -3.79
N THR A 42 7.17 3.25 -3.76
CA THR A 42 6.56 3.76 -2.52
C THR A 42 5.08 4.01 -2.77
N VAL A 43 4.21 3.48 -1.93
CA VAL A 43 2.78 3.77 -1.95
C VAL A 43 2.47 4.74 -0.83
N LYS A 44 1.77 5.82 -1.16
CA LYS A 44 1.38 6.86 -0.21
C LYS A 44 -0.13 7.00 -0.18
N THR A 45 -0.63 7.42 0.97
CA THR A 45 -2.04 7.76 1.13
C THR A 45 -2.20 9.10 1.82
N VAL A 46 -3.31 9.76 1.53
CA VAL A 46 -3.82 10.89 2.30
C VAL A 46 -5.27 10.59 2.65
N ARG A 47 -5.78 11.14 3.75
CA ARG A 47 -7.19 10.95 4.12
C ARG A 47 -8.09 11.52 3.01
N ALA A 48 -9.10 10.76 2.61
CA ALA A 48 -10.10 11.25 1.68
C ALA A 48 -10.87 12.41 2.35
N ALA A 49 -11.03 13.52 1.64
CA ALA A 49 -11.82 14.64 2.14
C ALA A 49 -13.27 14.16 2.38
N VAL A 50 -13.77 14.36 3.60
CA VAL A 50 -15.18 14.12 3.90
C VAL A 50 -15.98 15.25 3.28
N ALA A 51 -17.04 14.92 2.54
CA ALA A 51 -17.90 15.93 1.91
C ALA A 51 -18.40 16.94 2.97
N GLY A 52 -18.05 18.22 2.80
CA GLY A 52 -18.45 19.31 3.69
C GLY A 52 -17.36 19.84 4.64
N ALA A 53 -16.16 19.25 4.66
CA ALA A 53 -15.01 19.79 5.38
C ALA A 53 -13.91 20.23 4.40
N GLU A 54 -13.50 21.50 4.45
CA GLU A 54 -12.20 21.91 3.91
C GLU A 54 -11.13 21.09 4.62
N SER A 55 -10.51 20.15 3.92
CA SER A 55 -9.42 19.38 4.49
C SER A 55 -8.26 20.34 4.74
N ALA A 56 -8.01 20.65 6.02
CA ALA A 56 -6.70 21.07 6.48
C ALA A 56 -5.66 20.13 5.87
N GLU A 57 -4.51 20.70 5.50
CA GLU A 57 -3.36 20.09 4.84
C GLU A 57 -3.32 18.57 5.03
N ALA A 58 -3.48 17.85 3.92
CA ALA A 58 -3.71 16.42 3.97
C ALA A 58 -2.41 15.70 4.34
N ASP A 59 -2.19 15.51 5.65
CA ASP A 59 -1.08 14.74 6.18
C ASP A 59 -1.04 13.36 5.50
N ALA A 60 0.15 12.98 5.04
CA ALA A 60 0.37 11.63 4.53
C ALA A 60 0.09 10.63 5.66
N ILE A 61 -0.75 9.64 5.37
CA ILE A 61 -1.06 8.57 6.32
C ILE A 61 -0.13 7.38 6.04
N GLU A 62 0.77 7.11 6.97
CA GLU A 62 1.68 5.97 6.89
C GLU A 62 1.09 4.75 7.61
N GLY A 63 1.64 3.57 7.33
CA GLY A 63 1.24 2.33 8.02
C GLY A 63 -0.09 1.72 7.56
N VAL A 64 -0.69 2.23 6.48
CA VAL A 64 -1.93 1.65 5.93
C VAL A 64 -1.58 0.36 5.18
N PRO A 65 -2.17 -0.80 5.52
CA PRO A 65 -1.85 -2.07 4.88
C PRO A 65 -2.38 -2.12 3.44
N TYR A 66 -1.58 -2.68 2.52
CA TYR A 66 -1.97 -2.95 1.15
C TYR A 66 -1.26 -4.19 0.59
N HIS A 67 -1.66 -4.60 -0.60
CA HIS A 67 -0.98 -5.61 -1.39
C HIS A 67 -0.54 -5.06 -2.73
N TYR A 68 0.57 -5.57 -3.24
CA TYR A 68 1.02 -5.29 -4.60
C TYR A 68 1.32 -6.56 -5.39
N GLN A 69 1.11 -6.46 -6.70
CA GLN A 69 1.45 -7.49 -7.69
C GLN A 69 2.14 -6.81 -8.88
N ILE A 70 3.14 -7.49 -9.47
CA ILE A 70 3.83 -6.98 -10.65
C ILE A 70 3.66 -7.94 -11.80
N HIS A 71 2.94 -7.47 -12.81
CA HIS A 71 2.74 -8.18 -14.07
C HIS A 71 3.86 -7.80 -15.04
N TRP A 72 4.87 -8.65 -15.13
CA TRP A 72 5.99 -8.47 -16.04
C TRP A 72 5.66 -8.95 -17.44
N THR A 73 6.27 -8.33 -18.46
CA THR A 73 6.28 -8.88 -19.83
C THR A 73 6.83 -10.30 -19.84
N GLY A 74 6.12 -11.22 -20.52
CA GLY A 74 6.46 -12.65 -20.54
C GLY A 74 6.38 -13.34 -19.16
N GLY A 75 5.75 -12.69 -18.18
CA GLY A 75 5.55 -13.22 -16.83
C GLY A 75 4.43 -14.25 -16.74
N THR A 76 4.25 -14.78 -15.53
CA THR A 76 3.11 -15.64 -15.20
C THR A 76 1.79 -14.87 -15.30
N SER A 77 0.71 -15.54 -15.69
CA SER A 77 -0.65 -15.00 -15.65
C SER A 77 -1.18 -14.80 -14.22
N ALA A 78 -0.56 -15.45 -13.23
CA ALA A 78 -0.87 -15.31 -11.81
C ALA A 78 0.38 -14.80 -11.05
N PRO A 79 0.64 -13.49 -11.05
CA PRO A 79 1.80 -12.95 -10.35
C PRO A 79 1.66 -13.08 -8.84
N LEU A 80 2.81 -13.23 -8.18
CA LEU A 80 2.91 -13.28 -6.73
C LEU A 80 2.35 -11.99 -6.11
N ARG A 81 1.60 -12.20 -5.04
CA ARG A 81 1.00 -11.14 -4.24
C ARG A 81 1.83 -10.91 -2.99
N HIS A 82 2.17 -9.65 -2.74
CA HIS A 82 3.04 -9.24 -1.65
C HIS A 82 2.29 -8.26 -0.74
N ALA A 83 2.44 -8.39 0.58
CA ALA A 83 1.89 -7.46 1.56
C ALA A 83 2.90 -6.37 1.90
N ALA A 84 2.41 -5.15 2.16
CA ALA A 84 3.23 -3.99 2.53
C ALA A 84 2.39 -2.92 3.26
N PHE A 85 3.05 -1.85 3.70
CA PHE A 85 2.45 -0.71 4.40
C PHE A 85 2.82 0.61 3.73
N THR A 86 1.90 1.58 3.70
CA THR A 86 2.15 2.89 3.08
C THR A 86 3.26 3.67 3.78
N GLY A 87 3.97 4.51 3.03
CA GLY A 87 5.09 5.32 3.52
C GLY A 87 6.45 4.62 3.48
N GLU A 88 6.50 3.29 3.40
CA GLU A 88 7.76 2.53 3.35
C GLU A 88 8.23 2.27 1.90
N PRO A 89 9.52 2.57 1.57
CA PRO A 89 10.05 2.27 0.25
C PRO A 89 10.34 0.77 0.09
N ILE A 90 9.75 0.16 -0.94
CA ILE A 90 9.94 -1.24 -1.30
C ILE A 90 11.02 -1.36 -2.37
N LYS A 91 12.02 -2.21 -2.14
CA LYS A 91 13.03 -2.56 -3.14
C LYS A 91 12.51 -3.66 -4.07
N ILE A 92 12.52 -3.37 -5.37
CA ILE A 92 12.12 -4.31 -6.41
C ILE A 92 13.29 -4.47 -7.39
N ARG A 93 13.58 -5.71 -7.77
CA ARG A 93 14.54 -6.00 -8.83
C ARG A 93 13.81 -6.13 -10.17
N ALA A 94 14.19 -5.30 -11.14
CA ALA A 94 13.70 -5.38 -12.50
C ALA A 94 14.11 -6.71 -13.15
N ARG A 95 13.24 -7.26 -14.01
CA ARG A 95 13.55 -8.49 -14.74
C ARG A 95 14.65 -8.27 -15.77
N MET A 96 15.29 -9.37 -16.18
CA MET A 96 16.29 -9.36 -17.26
C MET A 96 15.66 -9.20 -18.66
N VAL A 97 14.37 -9.48 -18.78
CA VAL A 97 13.61 -9.37 -20.04
C VAL A 97 13.09 -7.94 -20.17
N PRO A 98 13.49 -7.19 -21.21
CA PRO A 98 12.94 -5.86 -21.48
C PRO A 98 11.45 -5.90 -21.81
N GLY A 99 10.78 -4.78 -21.58
CA GLY A 99 9.37 -4.57 -21.89
C GLY A 99 8.57 -3.95 -20.74
N PRO A 100 7.28 -3.71 -20.96
CA PRO A 100 6.43 -3.09 -19.96
C PRO A 100 6.19 -4.01 -18.76
N ALA A 101 5.99 -3.41 -17.60
CA ALA A 101 5.44 -4.08 -16.43
C ALA A 101 4.37 -3.21 -15.79
N THR A 102 3.27 -3.85 -15.36
CA THR A 102 2.18 -3.19 -14.64
C THR A 102 2.27 -3.55 -13.17
N ILE A 103 2.30 -2.53 -12.31
CA ILE A 103 2.25 -2.68 -10.85
C ILE A 103 0.81 -2.38 -10.42
N LEU A 104 0.15 -3.38 -9.85
CA LEU A 104 -1.21 -3.29 -9.34
C LEU A 104 -1.16 -3.19 -7.82
N ILE A 105 -1.87 -2.21 -7.25
CA ILE A 105 -2.03 -2.03 -5.80
C ILE A 105 -3.48 -2.31 -5.42
N THR A 106 -3.68 -3.19 -4.44
CA THR A 106 -4.99 -3.51 -3.86
C THR A 106 -4.98 -3.31 -2.35
N ALA A 107 -6.13 -2.95 -1.79
CA ALA A 107 -6.34 -2.88 -0.35
C ALA A 107 -7.74 -3.39 -0.01
N LEU A 108 -8.00 -3.66 1.27
CA LEU A 108 -9.30 -4.13 1.71
C LEU A 108 -10.33 -2.99 1.69
N ASN A 109 -11.51 -3.29 1.15
CA ASN A 109 -12.68 -2.42 1.25
C ASN A 109 -13.41 -2.66 2.58
N ARG A 110 -14.52 -1.95 2.81
CA ARG A 110 -15.33 -2.10 4.04
C ARG A 110 -15.92 -3.48 4.24
N GLU A 111 -16.02 -4.26 3.17
CA GLU A 111 -16.52 -5.64 3.16
C GLU A 111 -15.41 -6.67 3.44
N GLY A 112 -14.16 -6.21 3.62
CA GLY A 112 -13.01 -7.07 3.81
C GLY A 112 -12.54 -7.77 2.53
N LEU A 113 -12.92 -7.26 1.36
CA LEU A 113 -12.53 -7.75 0.05
C LEU A 113 -11.40 -6.88 -0.53
N ASP A 114 -10.42 -7.51 -1.16
CA ASP A 114 -9.41 -6.76 -1.91
C ASP A 114 -10.02 -6.07 -3.13
N ALA A 115 -9.85 -4.75 -3.19
CA ALA A 115 -10.21 -3.96 -4.36
C ALA A 115 -8.98 -3.19 -4.86
N LYS A 116 -8.94 -2.94 -6.17
CA LYS A 116 -7.90 -2.12 -6.79
C LYS A 116 -8.00 -0.68 -6.31
N VAL A 117 -6.90 -0.14 -5.80
CA VAL A 117 -6.80 1.26 -5.35
C VAL A 117 -5.93 2.11 -6.27
N GLN A 118 -4.91 1.49 -6.89
CA GLN A 118 -4.04 2.18 -7.84
C GLN A 118 -3.37 1.20 -8.81
N GLU A 119 -2.97 1.70 -9.97
CA GLU A 119 -2.16 0.99 -10.94
C GLU A 119 -1.11 1.94 -11.53
N THR A 120 0.10 1.44 -11.76
CA THR A 120 1.14 2.18 -12.49
C THR A 120 1.88 1.27 -13.44
N LYS A 121 2.56 1.86 -14.42
CA LYS A 121 3.34 1.14 -15.43
C LYS A 121 4.78 1.61 -15.42
N ILE A 122 5.68 0.66 -15.62
CA ILE A 122 7.11 0.91 -15.80
C ILE A 122 7.56 0.24 -17.10
N GLU A 123 8.61 0.78 -17.70
CA GLU A 123 9.30 0.16 -18.84
C GLU A 123 10.66 -0.39 -18.39
N VAL A 124 10.92 -1.67 -18.65
CA VAL A 124 12.26 -2.26 -18.47
C VAL A 124 13.02 -2.15 -19.80
N LYS A 125 14.18 -1.48 -19.79
CA LYS A 125 15.05 -1.33 -20.96
C LYS A 125 16.33 -2.17 -20.89
#